data_AF-A0A1G3B471-F1
#
_entry.id   AF-A0A1G3B471-F1
#
_cell.length_a   1.000
_cell.length_b   1.000
_cell.length_c   1.000
_cell.angle_alpha   90.00
_cell.angle_beta   90.00
_cell.angle_gamma   90.00
#
_symmetry.space_group_name_H-M   'P 1'
#
loop_
_entity.id
_entity.type
_entity.pdbx_description
1 polymer ?
#
loop_
_entity_poly.entity_id
_entity_poly.type
_entity_poly.pdbx_seq_one_letter_code
_entity_poly.pdbx_strand_id
1 'polypeptide(L)'
;MATILNDSEVLQLIRERKLFPKEYPSLFQMKEKKGHREQEITLKRNDGSLFKVILRQSRINVLDFSAILGYIPPKLNLMFRLKRYNGKSHEHTNIIEKASFYDFHIHLATLRYQESGLKEDGYAEVSDAYADIRSAMDCLIKDCNIILPDDKQFRLQF
;
A
#
# COMPACT_ATOMS: atom_id res chain seq x y z
N MET A 1 14.85 -6.78 -16.35
CA MET A 1 14.69 -5.31 -16.39
C MET A 1 13.62 -4.93 -15.39
N ALA A 2 13.83 -3.87 -14.61
CA ALA A 2 12.79 -3.35 -13.72
C ALA A 2 11.69 -2.70 -14.57
N THR A 3 10.44 -2.87 -14.17
CA THR A 3 9.32 -2.19 -14.83
C THR A 3 9.38 -0.71 -14.47
N ILE A 4 9.41 0.15 -15.49
CA ILE A 4 9.25 1.59 -15.34
C ILE A 4 7.82 1.93 -15.73
N LEU A 5 7.12 2.67 -14.87
CA LEU A 5 5.77 3.17 -15.11
C LEU A 5 5.80 4.70 -15.02
N ASN A 6 5.19 5.37 -16.00
CA ASN A 6 4.98 6.81 -15.91
C ASN A 6 3.87 7.15 -14.90
N ASP A 7 3.80 8.41 -14.49
CA ASP A 7 2.86 8.85 -13.44
C ASP A 7 1.39 8.61 -13.84
N SER A 8 1.04 8.69 -15.13
CA SER A 8 -0.30 8.37 -15.61
C SER A 8 -0.61 6.87 -15.48
N GLU A 9 0.33 5.99 -15.81
CA GLU A 9 0.17 4.53 -15.64
C GLU A 9 0.02 4.16 -14.16
N VAL A 10 0.85 4.74 -13.28
CA VAL A 10 0.73 4.59 -11.83
C VAL A 10 -0.66 5.01 -11.36
N LEU A 11 -1.13 6.18 -11.79
CA LEU A 11 -2.42 6.72 -11.41
C LEU A 11 -3.59 5.86 -11.93
N GLN A 12 -3.49 5.33 -13.15
CA GLN A 12 -4.46 4.40 -13.71
C GLN A 12 -4.53 3.12 -12.87
N LEU A 13 -3.39 2.53 -12.49
CA LEU A 13 -3.35 1.34 -11.64
C LEU A 13 -3.89 1.61 -10.23
N ILE A 14 -3.63 2.78 -9.64
CA ILE A 14 -4.20 3.17 -8.35
C ILE A 14 -5.72 3.30 -8.45
N ARG A 15 -6.23 3.94 -9.51
CA ARG A 15 -7.67 4.19 -9.72
C ARG A 15 -8.44 2.99 -10.24
N GLU A 16 -7.76 1.98 -10.78
CA GLU A 16 -8.40 0.75 -11.25
C GLU A 16 -9.20 0.10 -10.11
N ARG A 17 -10.45 -0.28 -10.40
CA ARG A 17 -11.33 -0.92 -9.43
C ARG A 17 -10.75 -2.28 -9.00
N LYS A 18 -10.58 -2.48 -7.69
CA LYS A 18 -10.06 -3.71 -7.10
C LYS A 18 -11.14 -4.34 -6.23
N LEU A 19 -11.49 -5.60 -6.46
CA LEU A 19 -12.46 -6.30 -5.63
C LEU A 19 -11.75 -7.10 -4.56
N PHE A 20 -12.02 -6.80 -3.29
CA PHE A 20 -11.54 -7.63 -2.20
C PHE A 20 -12.34 -8.92 -2.07
N PRO A 21 -11.68 -10.04 -1.72
CA PRO A 21 -12.37 -11.28 -1.43
C PRO A 21 -13.12 -11.18 -0.09
N LYS A 22 -14.10 -12.06 0.14
CA LYS A 22 -14.86 -12.12 1.41
C LYS A 22 -13.97 -12.32 2.63
N GLU A 23 -12.83 -12.98 2.42
CA GLU A 23 -11.85 -13.30 3.43
C GLU A 23 -10.91 -12.12 3.73
N TYR A 24 -11.14 -10.92 3.17
CA TYR A 24 -10.28 -9.76 3.42
C TYR A 24 -10.03 -9.41 4.90
N PRO A 25 -10.96 -9.64 5.86
CA PRO A 25 -10.68 -9.36 7.27
C PRO A 25 -9.50 -10.17 7.81
N SER A 26 -9.13 -11.27 7.14
CA SER A 26 -7.93 -12.05 7.47
C SER A 26 -6.62 -11.27 7.33
N LEU A 27 -6.59 -10.14 6.61
CA LEU A 27 -5.44 -9.22 6.59
C LEU A 27 -5.03 -8.75 7.98
N PHE A 28 -5.97 -8.62 8.92
CA PHE A 28 -5.67 -8.22 10.29
C PHE A 28 -5.21 -9.40 11.17
N GLN A 29 -5.33 -10.64 10.69
CA GLN A 29 -4.78 -11.84 11.34
C GLN A 29 -3.32 -12.03 10.94
N MET A 30 -2.49 -11.03 11.23
CA MET A 30 -1.09 -10.98 10.80
C MET A 30 -0.24 -12.07 11.47
N LYS A 31 0.61 -12.73 10.66
CA LYS A 31 1.48 -13.83 11.10
C LYS A 31 2.87 -13.32 11.47
N GLU A 32 3.51 -13.93 12.45
CA GLU A 32 4.86 -13.55 12.85
C GLU A 32 5.88 -13.86 11.74
N LYS A 33 6.74 -12.87 11.44
CA LYS A 33 7.79 -12.95 10.43
C LYS A 33 8.95 -12.05 10.84
N LYS A 34 10.03 -12.65 11.33
CA LYS A 34 11.32 -11.98 11.66
C LYS A 34 11.16 -10.63 12.39
N GLY A 35 10.54 -10.63 13.57
CA GLY A 35 10.38 -9.41 14.38
C GLY A 35 9.20 -8.51 14.00
N HIS A 36 8.52 -8.81 12.88
CA HIS A 36 7.29 -8.15 12.46
C HIS A 36 6.13 -9.13 12.45
N ARG A 37 4.92 -8.60 12.31
CA ARG A 37 3.72 -9.32 11.89
C ARG A 37 3.35 -8.84 10.49
N GLU A 38 3.03 -9.77 9.60
CA GLU A 38 2.70 -9.45 8.21
C GLU A 38 1.55 -10.34 7.71
N GLN A 39 0.72 -9.79 6.84
CA GLN A 39 -0.25 -10.53 6.05
C GLN A 39 -0.48 -9.83 4.71
N GLU A 40 -0.85 -10.62 3.71
CA GLU A 40 -1.07 -10.12 2.35
C GLU A 40 -2.30 -10.77 1.70
N ILE A 41 -2.89 -10.04 0.76
CA ILE A 41 -3.89 -10.55 -0.18
C ILE A 41 -3.45 -10.21 -1.59
N THR A 42 -3.58 -11.18 -2.49
CA THR A 42 -3.33 -11.02 -3.91
C THR A 42 -4.65 -10.94 -4.66
N LEU A 43 -4.79 -9.94 -5.54
CA LEU A 43 -5.95 -9.75 -6.40
C LEU A 43 -5.52 -9.95 -7.85
N LYS A 44 -6.19 -10.83 -8.59
CA LYS A 44 -5.87 -11.12 -9.99
C LYS A 44 -6.46 -10.05 -10.92
N ARG A 45 -5.71 -9.66 -11.94
CA ARG A 45 -6.19 -8.84 -13.06
C ARG A 45 -6.42 -9.71 -14.29
N ASN A 46 -7.24 -9.24 -15.22
CA ASN A 46 -7.62 -10.00 -16.42
C ASN A 46 -6.46 -10.18 -17.41
N ASP A 47 -5.46 -9.31 -17.37
CA ASP A 47 -4.26 -9.36 -18.21
C ASP A 47 -3.16 -10.29 -17.66
N GLY A 48 -3.45 -11.03 -16.58
CA GLY A 48 -2.51 -11.95 -15.93
C GLY A 48 -1.53 -11.29 -14.97
N SER A 49 -1.59 -9.97 -14.81
CA SER A 49 -0.90 -9.27 -13.73
C SER A 49 -1.69 -9.35 -12.41
N LEU A 50 -1.09 -8.88 -11.32
CA LEU A 50 -1.67 -8.95 -9.99
C LEU A 50 -1.59 -7.61 -9.28
N PHE A 51 -2.59 -7.32 -8.44
CA PHE A 51 -2.40 -6.40 -7.33
C PHE A 51 -2.09 -7.19 -6.06
N LYS A 52 -1.37 -6.55 -5.15
CA LYS A 52 -1.05 -7.11 -3.85
C LYS A 52 -1.28 -6.06 -2.77
N VAL A 53 -2.06 -6.39 -1.76
CA VAL A 53 -2.22 -5.57 -0.57
C VAL A 53 -1.49 -6.23 0.58
N ILE A 54 -0.65 -5.48 1.28
CA ILE A 54 0.18 -5.99 2.37
C ILE A 54 0.00 -5.10 3.60
N LEU A 55 -0.26 -5.73 4.74
CA LEU A 55 -0.17 -5.11 6.06
C LEU A 55 1.06 -5.66 6.77
N ARG A 56 1.89 -4.76 7.31
CA ARG A 56 3.04 -5.11 8.14
C ARG A 56 3.04 -4.23 9.39
N GLN A 57 3.34 -4.80 10.55
CA GLN A 57 3.57 -4.05 11.79
C GLN A 57 4.72 -4.65 12.59
N SER A 58 5.57 -3.82 13.18
CA SER A 58 6.58 -4.24 14.14
C SER A 58 5.96 -4.79 15.42
N ARG A 59 6.60 -5.81 16.00
CA ARG A 59 6.20 -6.36 17.31
C ARG A 59 6.60 -5.45 18.47
N ILE A 60 7.55 -4.55 18.26
CA ILE A 60 8.17 -3.73 19.30
C ILE A 60 7.60 -2.31 19.25
N ASN A 61 7.58 -1.70 18.07
CA ASN A 61 7.05 -0.35 17.88
C ASN A 61 5.75 -0.40 17.09
N VAL A 62 4.61 -0.19 17.76
CA VAL A 62 3.30 -0.19 17.09
C VAL A 62 3.16 0.89 16.03
N LEU A 63 3.96 1.97 16.09
CA LEU A 63 4.02 3.03 15.08
C LEU A 63 4.92 2.66 13.89
N ASP A 64 5.69 1.56 13.95
CA ASP A 64 6.35 0.98 12.77
C ASP A 64 5.37 0.03 12.08
N PHE A 65 4.54 0.60 11.22
CA PHE A 65 3.64 -0.15 10.36
C PHE A 65 3.68 0.36 8.92
N SER A 66 3.21 -0.49 8.01
CA SER A 66 2.90 -0.11 6.64
C SER A 66 1.65 -0.82 6.11
N ALA A 67 0.84 -0.08 5.35
CA ALA A 67 -0.20 -0.60 4.49
C ALA A 67 0.17 -0.30 3.03
N ILE A 68 0.31 -1.32 2.20
CA ILE A 68 0.95 -1.22 0.88
C ILE A 68 0.00 -1.73 -0.19
N LEU A 69 -0.16 -0.96 -1.28
CA LEU A 69 -0.65 -1.46 -2.55
C LEU A 69 0.54 -1.64 -3.51
N GLY A 70 0.71 -2.85 -4.01
CA GLY A 70 1.66 -3.21 -5.04
C GLY A 70 0.99 -3.73 -6.32
N TYR A 71 1.72 -3.64 -7.41
CA TYR A 71 1.42 -4.18 -8.72
C TYR A 71 2.51 -5.17 -9.11
N ILE A 72 2.13 -6.33 -9.64
CA ILE A 72 3.04 -7.35 -10.15
C ILE A 72 2.71 -7.54 -11.63
N PRO A 73 3.57 -7.06 -12.55
CA PRO A 73 3.34 -7.19 -13.98
C PRO A 73 3.24 -8.66 -14.42
N PRO A 74 2.59 -8.95 -15.57
CA PRO A 74 2.48 -10.32 -16.06
C PRO A 74 3.87 -10.91 -16.29
N LYS A 75 4.04 -12.20 -15.93
CA LYS A 75 5.29 -12.96 -16.13
C LYS A 75 6.51 -12.45 -15.35
N LEU A 76 6.35 -11.41 -14.52
CA LEU A 76 7.38 -10.95 -13.59
C LEU A 76 6.97 -11.33 -12.16
N ASN A 77 7.97 -11.67 -11.33
CA ASN A 77 7.76 -11.93 -9.90
C ASN A 77 8.21 -10.75 -9.02
N LEU A 78 8.48 -9.59 -9.64
CA LEU A 78 8.88 -8.38 -8.93
C LEU A 78 7.66 -7.49 -8.71
N MET A 79 7.42 -7.14 -7.45
CA MET A 79 6.37 -6.20 -7.08
C MET A 79 6.85 -4.76 -7.22
N PHE A 80 6.10 -3.97 -7.97
CA PHE A 80 6.19 -2.52 -8.07
C PHE A 80 5.26 -1.89 -7.03
N ARG A 81 5.77 -1.11 -6.07
CA ARG A 81 4.92 -0.46 -5.06
C ARG A 81 4.25 0.76 -5.67
N LEU A 82 2.93 0.85 -5.60
CA LEU A 82 2.16 1.98 -6.12
C LEU A 82 1.94 3.05 -5.05
N LYS A 83 1.53 2.61 -3.85
CA LYS A 83 1.19 3.49 -2.73
C LYS A 83 1.47 2.77 -1.41
N ARG A 84 2.05 3.47 -0.43
CA ARG A 84 2.32 2.91 0.90
C ARG A 84 2.05 3.93 1.99
N TYR A 85 1.22 3.57 2.96
CA TYR A 85 0.91 4.38 4.14
C TYR A 85 1.78 3.89 5.28
N ASN A 86 2.68 4.74 5.78
CA ASN A 86 3.63 4.40 6.83
C ASN A 86 3.26 5.08 8.15
N GLY A 87 3.54 4.36 9.24
CA GLY A 87 3.47 4.90 10.58
C GLY A 87 4.64 5.82 10.93
N LYS A 88 4.48 6.58 12.02
CA LYS A 88 5.47 7.51 12.58
C LYS A 88 6.54 6.77 13.38
N SER A 89 7.49 6.12 12.70
CA SER A 89 8.53 5.32 13.36
C SER A 89 9.97 5.71 13.04
N HIS A 90 10.18 6.49 11.99
CA HIS A 90 11.50 6.87 11.51
C HIS A 90 11.43 8.20 10.75
N GLU A 91 12.58 8.84 10.61
CA GLU A 91 12.74 9.96 9.70
C GLU A 91 12.75 9.44 8.26
N HIS A 92 11.96 10.08 7.40
CA HIS A 92 12.00 9.85 5.96
C HIS A 92 12.62 11.07 5.28
N THR A 93 13.39 10.82 4.22
CA THR A 93 13.96 11.89 3.39
C THR A 93 13.58 11.66 1.93
N ASN A 94 12.89 12.65 1.37
CA ASN A 94 12.67 12.74 -0.07
C ASN A 94 13.99 13.16 -0.74
N ILE A 95 14.76 12.19 -1.23
CA ILE A 95 16.14 12.38 -1.71
C ILE A 95 16.24 13.45 -2.80
N ILE A 96 15.30 13.47 -3.76
CA ILE A 96 15.31 14.45 -4.86
C ILE A 96 14.97 15.86 -4.33
N GLU A 97 13.99 15.95 -3.41
CA GLU A 97 13.52 17.22 -2.83
C GLU A 97 14.46 17.76 -1.75
N LYS A 98 15.33 16.90 -1.20
CA LYS A 98 16.17 17.16 -0.03
C LYS A 98 15.35 17.63 1.18
N ALA A 99 14.16 17.07 1.34
CA ALA A 99 13.24 17.38 2.43
C ALA A 99 13.09 16.16 3.35
N SER A 100 13.27 16.38 4.65
CA SER A 100 13.20 15.35 5.68
C SER A 100 12.07 15.63 6.66
N PHE A 101 11.44 14.58 7.19
CA PHE A 101 10.37 14.69 8.18
C PHE A 101 10.27 13.43 9.04
N TYR A 102 9.78 13.60 10.27
CA TYR A 102 9.46 12.53 11.21
C TYR A 102 7.96 12.59 11.54
N ASP A 103 7.13 12.00 10.68
CA ASP A 103 5.69 11.92 10.90
C ASP A 103 5.06 10.71 10.20
N PHE A 104 3.74 10.53 10.35
CA PHE A 104 2.96 9.67 9.46
C PHE A 104 3.09 10.19 8.02
N HIS A 105 3.30 9.28 7.08
CA HIS A 105 3.56 9.69 5.69
C HIS A 105 3.14 8.63 4.67
N ILE A 106 2.71 9.12 3.52
CA ILE A 106 2.23 8.32 2.40
C ILE A 106 3.28 8.38 1.30
N HIS A 107 3.87 7.23 1.00
CA HIS A 107 4.72 7.04 -0.17
C HIS A 107 3.89 6.87 -1.44
N LEU A 108 4.39 7.46 -2.52
CA LEU A 108 3.80 7.43 -3.85
C LEU A 108 4.86 7.00 -4.86
N ALA A 109 4.47 6.11 -5.78
CA ALA A 109 5.31 5.81 -6.92
C ALA A 109 5.39 7.01 -7.86
N THR A 110 6.60 7.37 -8.29
CA THR A 110 6.79 8.49 -9.24
C THR A 110 7.81 8.14 -10.31
N LEU A 111 7.61 8.63 -11.54
CA LEU A 111 8.54 8.41 -12.65
C LEU A 111 9.92 8.98 -12.36
N ARG A 112 9.97 10.20 -11.80
CA ARG A 112 11.22 10.90 -11.48
C ARG A 112 12.14 10.14 -10.51
N TYR A 113 11.59 9.42 -9.53
CA TYR A 113 12.39 8.57 -8.64
C TYR A 113 12.90 7.33 -9.39
N GLN A 114 12.09 6.71 -10.24
CA GLN A 114 12.48 5.56 -11.06
C GLN A 114 13.62 5.91 -12.03
N GLU A 115 13.50 7.02 -12.76
CA GLU A 115 14.50 7.49 -13.73
C GLU A 115 15.83 7.89 -13.07
N SER A 116 15.77 8.30 -11.80
CA SER A 116 16.95 8.60 -10.99
C SER A 116 17.61 7.34 -10.38
N GLY A 117 17.11 6.15 -10.71
CA GLY A 117 17.60 4.88 -10.15
C GLY A 117 17.26 4.67 -8.67
N LEU A 118 16.35 5.48 -8.11
CA LEU A 118 15.85 5.33 -6.75
C LEU A 118 14.67 4.35 -6.71
N LYS A 119 14.24 3.98 -5.51
CA LYS A 119 13.02 3.16 -5.33
C LYS A 119 11.82 3.90 -5.90
N GLU A 120 10.93 3.16 -6.55
CA GLU A 120 9.74 3.68 -7.22
C GLU A 120 8.90 4.54 -6.28
N ASP A 121 8.72 4.07 -5.04
CA ASP A 121 7.95 4.71 -3.97
C ASP A 121 8.82 5.51 -2.99
N GLY A 122 9.96 6.04 -3.46
CA GLY A 122 10.88 6.81 -2.63
C GLY A 122 10.35 8.20 -2.21
N TYR A 123 9.42 8.76 -2.98
CA TYR A 123 8.74 10.01 -2.63
C TYR A 123 7.63 9.77 -1.61
N ALA A 124 7.50 10.64 -0.62
CA ALA A 124 6.39 10.62 0.34
C ALA A 124 5.94 12.01 0.78
N GLU A 125 4.69 12.07 1.23
CA GLU A 125 4.05 13.27 1.79
C GLU A 125 3.60 12.99 3.23
N VAL A 126 3.78 13.96 4.12
CA VAL A 126 3.24 13.90 5.49
C VAL A 126 1.71 13.83 5.44
N SER A 127 1.11 13.07 6.36
CA SER A 127 -0.34 12.87 6.38
C SER A 127 -0.89 12.78 7.80
N ASP A 128 -2.00 13.48 8.01
CA ASP A 128 -2.74 13.47 9.29
C ASP A 128 -4.00 12.59 9.19
N ALA A 129 -4.18 11.89 8.07
CA ALA A 129 -5.41 11.16 7.74
C ALA A 129 -5.59 9.85 8.52
N TYR A 130 -4.52 9.36 9.15
CA TYR A 130 -4.50 8.10 9.90
C TYR A 130 -3.46 8.17 11.03
N ALA A 131 -3.64 7.34 12.05
CA ALA A 131 -2.73 7.28 13.20
C ALA A 131 -2.32 5.84 13.56
N ASP A 132 -2.93 4.84 12.92
CA ASP A 132 -2.66 3.42 13.15
C ASP A 132 -2.83 2.60 11.86
N ILE A 133 -2.51 1.31 11.93
CA ILE A 133 -2.56 0.43 10.77
C ILE A 133 -3.99 0.22 10.23
N ARG A 134 -5.03 0.35 11.07
CA ARG A 134 -6.42 0.16 10.63
C ARG A 134 -6.90 1.37 9.84
N SER A 135 -6.73 2.56 10.39
CA SER A 135 -7.03 3.82 9.71
C SER A 135 -6.18 4.02 8.45
N ALA A 136 -4.92 3.54 8.44
CA ALA A 136 -4.09 3.51 7.24
C ALA A 136 -4.64 2.56 6.16
N MET A 137 -5.18 1.40 6.57
CA MET A 137 -5.86 0.47 5.67
C MET A 137 -7.15 1.08 5.10
N ASP A 138 -7.93 1.81 5.91
CA ASP A 138 -9.14 2.50 5.45
C ASP A 138 -8.81 3.57 4.41
N CYS A 139 -7.74 4.36 4.63
CA CYS A 139 -7.22 5.30 3.65
C CYS A 139 -6.78 4.58 2.36
N LEU A 140 -6.05 3.46 2.49
CA LEU A 140 -5.65 2.65 1.35
C LEU A 140 -6.84 2.15 0.54
N ILE A 141 -7.89 1.64 1.22
CA ILE A 141 -9.11 1.13 0.57
C ILE A 141 -9.78 2.24 -0.24
N LYS A 142 -10.01 3.39 0.40
CA LYS A 142 -10.67 4.56 -0.19
C LYS A 142 -9.89 5.11 -1.38
N ASP A 143 -8.60 5.39 -1.19
CA ASP A 143 -7.79 6.08 -2.19
C ASP A 143 -7.42 5.20 -3.39
N CYS A 144 -7.40 3.87 -3.21
CA CYS A 144 -6.98 2.93 -4.25
C CYS A 144 -8.13 2.20 -4.94
N ASN A 145 -9.35 2.74 -4.82
CA ASN A 145 -10.58 2.21 -5.41
C ASN A 145 -10.78 0.71 -5.12
N ILE A 146 -10.54 0.32 -3.86
CA ILE A 146 -10.78 -1.03 -3.39
C ILE A 146 -12.23 -1.12 -2.92
N ILE A 147 -12.96 -2.06 -3.50
CA ILE A 147 -14.34 -2.35 -3.15
C ILE A 147 -14.34 -3.55 -2.22
N LEU A 148 -14.81 -3.32 -1.01
CA LEU A 148 -15.07 -4.39 -0.04
C LEU A 148 -16.25 -5.23 -0.52
N PRO A 149 -16.24 -6.54 -0.29
CA PRO A 149 -17.41 -7.38 -0.54
C PRO A 149 -18.57 -6.88 0.33
N ASP A 150 -19.80 -6.90 -0.20
CA ASP A 150 -20.98 -6.51 0.57
C ASP A 150 -21.02 -7.30 1.88
N ASP A 151 -20.85 -6.61 3.01
CA ASP A 151 -21.25 -7.12 4.31
C ASP A 151 -22.78 -7.18 4.30
N LYS A 152 -23.34 -8.31 3.86
CA LYS A 152 -24.78 -8.61 4.06
C LYS A 152 -25.11 -8.86 5.54
N GLN A 153 -24.35 -8.29 6.47
CA GLN A 153 -24.55 -8.37 7.89
C GLN A 153 -24.83 -6.93 8.36
N PHE A 154 -26.04 -6.71 8.88
CA PHE A 154 -26.67 -5.44 9.23
C PHE A 154 -27.36 -4.64 8.10
N ARG A 155 -28.31 -5.28 7.40
CA ARG A 155 -29.61 -4.61 7.21
C ARG A 155 -30.48 -4.98 8.42
N LEU A 156 -30.39 -4.20 9.50
CA LEU A 156 -31.49 -4.18 10.46
C LEU A 156 -32.62 -3.41 9.77
N GLN A 157 -33.62 -4.16 9.30
CA GLN A 157 -34.94 -3.59 9.06
C GLN A 157 -35.53 -3.29 10.44
N PHE A 158 -35.68 -2.01 10.75
CA PHE A 158 -36.66 -1.52 11.70
C PHE A 158 -37.47 -0.45 11.00
#